data_AF-A0A5C7PGN1-F1
#
_entry.id   AF-A0A5C7PGN1-F1
#
_cell.length_a   1.000
_cell.length_b   1.000
_cell.length_c   1.000
_cell.angle_alpha   90.00
_cell.angle_beta   90.00
_cell.angle_gamma   90.00
#
_symmetry.space_group_name_H-M   'P 1'
#
loop_
_entity.id
_entity.type
_entity.pdbx_description
1 polymer ?
#
loop_
_entity_poly.entity_id
_entity_poly.type
_entity_poly.pdbx_seq_one_letter_code
_entity_poly.pdbx_strand_id
1 'polypeptide(L)'
;MAHTTFTVDTTLNEQAIDGVKTLLEGYGNVTVDVIEPKLTLEVYRDEDASYYNPRDDDNLGTMFCRHGQYNLGDKGSLNPFEENDEGTYELRKDVAFCLPIYMYDHSGLAFSHTPFNCRWDSGQVGWHYITKARLKAVGLEIAPREQLRNYLEAELDVYDAWQQGRVYGFRITDEEGDEVDGCGGFIGDTWDAVKHMMEYIGDRFTEDEVRRSWEEAE
;
A
#
# COMPACT_ATOMS: atom_id res chain seq x y z
N MET A 1 -44.34 -22.20 -27.24
CA MET A 1 -44.27 -20.80 -26.78
C MET A 1 -42.94 -20.25 -27.27
N ALA A 2 -42.94 -19.05 -27.88
CA ALA A 2 -41.70 -18.42 -28.33
C ALA A 2 -41.01 -17.85 -27.10
N HIS A 3 -39.80 -18.32 -26.79
CA HIS A 3 -38.92 -17.69 -25.82
C HIS A 3 -38.12 -16.61 -26.56
N THR A 4 -38.14 -15.39 -26.05
CA THR A 4 -37.31 -14.29 -26.53
C THR A 4 -36.38 -13.90 -25.38
N THR A 5 -35.07 -14.08 -25.61
CA THR A 5 -34.02 -13.76 -24.65
C THR A 5 -33.49 -12.36 -24.95
N PHE A 6 -33.35 -11.54 -23.92
CA PHE A 6 -32.74 -10.21 -24.00
C PHE A 6 -31.51 -10.21 -23.09
N THR A 7 -30.35 -9.85 -23.63
CA THR A 7 -29.14 -9.61 -22.85
C THR A 7 -29.02 -8.12 -22.59
N VAL A 8 -28.85 -7.73 -21.32
CA VAL A 8 -28.67 -6.34 -20.91
C VAL A 8 -27.28 -6.22 -20.32
N ASP A 9 -26.49 -5.32 -20.87
CA ASP A 9 -25.16 -4.94 -20.36
C ASP A 9 -25.33 -4.21 -19.01
N THR A 10 -24.71 -4.74 -17.96
CA THR A 10 -24.93 -4.34 -16.56
C THR A 10 -24.05 -3.17 -16.10
N THR A 11 -23.53 -2.36 -17.01
CA THR A 11 -23.04 -1.01 -16.69
C THR A 11 -24.14 -0.08 -16.12
N LEU A 12 -25.39 -0.54 -16.07
CA LEU A 12 -26.57 0.12 -15.49
C LEU A 12 -26.72 -0.17 -13.99
N ASN A 13 -27.07 0.85 -13.19
CA ASN A 13 -27.36 0.66 -11.77
C ASN A 13 -28.59 -0.25 -11.54
N GLU A 14 -28.72 -0.80 -10.32
CA GLU A 14 -29.81 -1.73 -9.95
C GLU A 14 -31.22 -1.20 -10.30
N GLN A 15 -31.43 0.11 -10.17
CA GLN A 15 -32.70 0.77 -10.47
C GLN A 15 -33.08 0.69 -11.96
N ALA A 16 -32.10 0.77 -12.85
CA ALA A 16 -32.31 0.63 -14.29
C ALA A 16 -32.56 -0.83 -14.69
N ILE A 17 -31.88 -1.78 -14.06
CA ILE A 17 -32.14 -3.23 -14.26
C ILE A 17 -33.57 -3.58 -13.84
N ASP A 18 -34.00 -3.10 -12.67
CA ASP A 18 -35.35 -3.35 -12.14
C ASP A 18 -36.45 -2.69 -13.00
N GLY A 19 -36.17 -1.49 -13.52
CA GLY A 19 -37.06 -0.82 -14.48
C GLY A 19 -37.22 -1.59 -15.79
N VAL A 20 -36.13 -2.15 -16.33
CA VAL A 20 -36.16 -2.97 -17.55
C VAL A 20 -36.90 -4.29 -17.31
N LYS A 21 -36.66 -4.96 -16.18
CA LYS A 21 -37.40 -6.17 -15.78
C LYS A 21 -38.91 -5.90 -15.71
N THR A 22 -39.30 -4.87 -14.96
CA THR A 22 -40.72 -4.49 -14.79
C THR A 22 -41.40 -4.18 -16.13
N LEU A 23 -40.70 -3.47 -17.03
CA LEU A 23 -41.22 -3.15 -18.36
C LEU A 23 -41.46 -4.42 -19.19
N LEU A 24 -40.49 -5.36 -19.20
CA LEU A 24 -40.54 -6.57 -20.02
C LEU A 24 -41.55 -7.60 -19.50
N GLU A 25 -41.70 -7.74 -18.19
CA GLU A 25 -42.72 -8.59 -17.57
C GLU A 25 -44.16 -8.13 -17.89
N GLY A 26 -44.34 -6.83 -18.17
CA GLY A 26 -45.62 -6.25 -18.61
C GLY A 26 -46.12 -6.72 -19.98
N TYR A 27 -45.27 -7.32 -20.81
CA TYR A 27 -45.62 -7.78 -22.17
C TYR A 27 -46.05 -9.26 -22.27
N GLY A 28 -46.15 -9.99 -21.15
CA GLY A 28 -46.64 -11.37 -21.11
C GLY A 28 -45.64 -12.36 -20.50
N ASN A 29 -45.65 -13.63 -20.93
CA ASN A 29 -44.71 -14.68 -20.47
C ASN A 29 -43.29 -14.44 -21.03
N VAL A 30 -42.62 -13.39 -20.56
CA VAL A 30 -41.21 -13.10 -20.83
C VAL A 30 -40.39 -13.52 -19.61
N THR A 31 -39.35 -14.32 -19.83
CA THR A 31 -38.35 -14.63 -18.81
C THR A 31 -37.16 -13.70 -19.05
N VAL A 32 -36.80 -12.91 -18.03
CA VAL A 32 -35.64 -12.02 -18.07
C VAL A 32 -34.53 -12.65 -17.23
N ASP A 33 -33.50 -13.14 -17.91
CA ASP A 33 -32.28 -13.61 -17.26
C ASP A 33 -31.28 -12.45 -17.25
N VAL A 34 -30.84 -12.05 -16.05
CA VAL A 34 -29.70 -11.13 -15.91
C VAL A 34 -28.46 -11.99 -15.87
N ILE A 35 -27.61 -11.82 -16.88
CA ILE A 35 -26.30 -12.46 -16.92
C ILE A 35 -25.34 -11.41 -16.40
N GLU A 36 -24.79 -11.63 -15.21
CA GLU A 36 -23.67 -10.83 -14.76
C GLU A 36 -22.43 -11.22 -15.58
N PRO A 37 -21.66 -10.25 -16.09
CA PRO A 37 -20.42 -10.56 -16.78
C PRO A 37 -19.51 -11.33 -15.83
N LYS A 38 -18.97 -12.45 -16.28
CA LYS A 38 -18.00 -13.18 -15.48
C LYS A 38 -16.69 -12.42 -15.49
N LEU A 39 -16.34 -11.87 -14.33
CA LEU A 39 -15.07 -11.17 -14.13
C LEU A 39 -14.01 -12.14 -13.61
N THR A 40 -12.76 -11.88 -13.96
CA THR A 40 -11.59 -12.59 -13.44
C THR A 40 -10.70 -11.59 -12.72
N LEU A 41 -10.31 -11.92 -11.48
CA LEU A 41 -9.35 -11.16 -10.69
C LEU A 41 -7.96 -11.79 -10.81
N GLU A 42 -6.98 -10.97 -11.13
CA GLU A 42 -5.57 -11.32 -11.11
C GLU A 42 -4.84 -10.35 -10.17
N VAL A 43 -4.35 -10.85 -9.04
CA VAL A 43 -3.36 -10.15 -8.21
C VAL A 43 -1.98 -10.48 -8.77
N TYR A 44 -1.12 -9.48 -8.89
CA TYR A 44 0.24 -9.66 -9.39
C TYR A 44 1.23 -8.85 -8.57
N ARG A 45 2.49 -9.30 -8.57
CA ARG A 45 3.61 -8.55 -8.00
C ARG A 45 4.07 -7.49 -8.98
N ASP A 46 4.14 -6.24 -8.52
CA ASP A 46 4.67 -5.14 -9.31
C ASP A 46 6.20 -5.14 -9.27
N GLU A 47 6.82 -5.75 -10.28
CA GLU A 47 8.28 -5.85 -10.39
C GLU A 47 8.97 -4.50 -10.66
N ASP A 48 8.25 -3.50 -11.18
CA ASP A 48 8.77 -2.17 -11.48
C ASP A 48 8.09 -1.10 -10.62
N ALA A 49 8.07 -1.31 -9.30
CA ALA A 49 7.59 -0.34 -8.33
C ALA A 49 8.49 0.91 -8.17
N SER A 50 9.38 1.18 -9.14
CA SER A 50 10.33 2.28 -9.09
C SER A 50 9.68 3.67 -9.27
N TYR A 51 8.45 3.71 -9.80
CA TYR A 51 7.68 4.93 -10.02
C TYR A 51 7.14 5.57 -8.73
N TYR A 52 7.13 4.82 -7.62
CA TYR A 52 6.58 5.27 -6.34
C TYR A 52 7.56 4.94 -5.23
N ASN A 53 7.76 5.88 -4.29
CA ASN A 53 8.54 5.67 -3.10
C ASN A 53 7.69 6.09 -1.90
N PRO A 54 7.42 5.20 -0.92
CA PRO A 54 6.58 5.51 0.24
C PRO A 54 7.13 6.64 1.12
N ARG A 55 8.41 7.03 0.95
CA ARG A 55 9.00 8.18 1.63
C ARG A 55 8.67 9.53 0.99
N ASP A 56 8.12 9.53 -0.23
CA ASP A 56 7.61 10.75 -0.87
C ASP A 56 6.18 11.11 -0.36
N ASP A 57 5.55 10.25 0.46
CA ASP A 57 4.27 10.50 1.13
C ASP A 57 4.37 11.40 2.37
N ASP A 58 3.23 11.86 2.88
CA ASP A 58 3.12 12.72 4.07
C ASP A 58 3.33 11.94 5.39
N ASN A 59 4.54 11.42 5.57
CA ASN A 59 4.96 10.67 6.74
C ASN A 59 5.03 11.54 8.00
N LEU A 60 4.85 10.93 9.17
CA LEU A 60 5.08 11.58 10.47
C LEU A 60 6.58 11.70 10.76
N GLY A 61 7.35 10.65 10.46
CA GLY A 61 8.79 10.61 10.65
C GLY A 61 9.59 11.12 9.46
N THR A 62 10.80 11.59 9.74
CA THR A 62 11.85 11.89 8.76
C THR A 62 12.97 10.87 8.88
N MET A 63 13.30 10.19 7.78
CA MET A 63 14.38 9.21 7.71
C MET A 63 15.66 9.83 7.14
N PHE A 64 16.63 10.08 8.01
CA PHE A 64 18.00 10.34 7.58
C PHE A 64 18.76 9.02 7.46
N CYS A 65 19.25 8.70 6.25
CA CYS A 65 20.08 7.53 6.00
C CYS A 65 21.35 7.93 5.24
N ARG A 66 22.47 7.32 5.59
CA ARG A 66 23.76 7.47 4.91
C ARG A 66 24.38 6.11 4.69
N HIS A 67 24.43 5.68 3.43
CA HIS A 67 25.10 4.44 3.03
C HIS A 67 25.98 4.69 1.80
N GLY A 68 27.07 3.92 1.66
CA GLY A 68 28.04 4.12 0.57
C GLY A 68 27.56 3.62 -0.79
N GLN A 69 26.64 2.65 -0.80
CA GLN A 69 26.17 1.97 -2.02
C GLN A 69 24.71 2.27 -2.38
N TYR A 70 23.90 2.64 -1.39
CA TYR A 70 22.46 2.77 -1.54
C TYR A 70 22.02 4.20 -1.25
N ASN A 71 21.10 4.71 -2.06
CA ASN A 71 20.40 5.95 -1.79
C ASN A 71 19.14 5.60 -0.98
N LEU A 72 19.11 5.99 0.29
CA LEU A 72 18.12 5.52 1.27
C LEU A 72 17.48 6.69 2.01
N GLY A 73 16.25 6.48 2.50
CA GLY A 73 15.53 7.45 3.32
C GLY A 73 15.10 8.69 2.55
N ASP A 74 14.87 9.77 3.29
CA ASP A 74 14.27 10.99 2.77
C ASP A 74 15.34 11.88 2.12
N LYS A 75 15.06 12.33 0.90
CA LYS A 75 15.97 13.17 0.12
C LYS A 75 16.21 14.51 0.85
N GLY A 76 17.48 14.85 1.05
CA GLY A 76 17.86 16.12 1.68
C GLY A 76 17.62 16.19 3.19
N SER A 77 17.28 15.07 3.83
CA SER A 77 17.20 14.98 5.29
C SER A 77 18.57 15.23 5.94
N LEU A 78 18.54 15.83 7.12
CA LEU A 78 19.74 16.13 7.90
C LEU A 78 19.93 15.09 9.02
N ASN A 79 21.18 14.83 9.37
CA ASN A 79 21.53 14.02 10.52
C ASN A 79 21.32 14.82 11.81
N PRO A 80 20.36 14.47 12.69
CA PRO A 80 20.09 15.23 13.90
C PRO A 80 21.22 15.16 14.95
N PHE A 81 22.25 14.34 14.73
CA PHE A 81 23.38 14.15 15.64
C PHE A 81 24.75 14.43 15.02
N GLU A 82 24.81 15.10 13.87
CA GLU A 82 26.07 15.56 13.30
C GLU A 82 26.69 16.69 14.14
N GLU A 83 27.94 16.53 14.56
CA GLU A 83 28.55 17.38 15.60
C GLU A 83 29.09 18.74 15.11
N ASN A 84 29.04 19.05 13.80
CA ASN A 84 29.78 20.16 13.20
C ASN A 84 28.97 21.11 12.29
N ASP A 85 27.64 21.18 12.44
CA ASP A 85 26.79 22.07 11.63
C ASP A 85 25.78 22.84 12.52
N GLU A 86 25.70 24.17 12.35
CA GLU A 86 24.76 25.02 13.11
C GLU A 86 23.30 24.65 12.83
N GLY A 87 22.97 24.23 11.61
CA GLY A 87 21.63 23.77 11.24
C GLY A 87 21.25 22.48 11.97
N THR A 88 22.20 21.55 12.13
CA THR A 88 22.01 20.33 12.91
C THR A 88 21.75 20.61 14.39
N TYR A 89 22.38 21.62 14.97
CA TYR A 89 22.16 21.98 16.38
C TYR A 89 20.72 22.43 16.64
N GLU A 90 20.15 23.26 15.76
CA GLU A 90 18.75 23.68 15.89
C GLU A 90 17.78 22.52 15.62
N LEU A 91 18.06 21.68 14.61
CA LEU A 91 17.29 20.46 14.36
C LEU A 91 17.24 19.57 15.60
N ARG A 92 18.40 19.32 16.25
CA ARG A 92 18.48 18.46 17.42
C ARG A 92 17.61 18.95 18.58
N LYS A 93 17.47 20.27 18.76
CA LYS A 93 16.55 20.84 19.76
C LYS A 93 15.09 20.66 19.38
N ASP A 94 14.79 20.59 18.09
CA ASP A 94 13.44 20.45 17.57
C ASP A 94 12.98 18.99 17.47
N VAL A 95 13.90 18.02 17.44
CA VAL A 95 13.56 16.58 17.52
C VAL A 95 12.81 16.28 18.82
N ALA A 96 11.59 15.77 18.69
CA ALA A 96 10.73 15.32 19.77
C ALA A 96 10.96 13.83 20.12
N PHE A 97 11.16 13.01 19.10
CA PHE A 97 11.34 11.56 19.23
C PHE A 97 12.23 11.04 18.10
N CYS A 98 13.03 10.00 18.36
CA CYS A 98 13.99 9.45 17.40
C CYS A 98 14.31 7.99 17.69
N LEU A 99 14.49 7.21 16.63
CA LEU A 99 14.96 5.82 16.64
C LEU A 99 16.14 5.64 15.67
N PRO A 100 17.11 4.78 15.96
CA PRO A 100 18.16 4.41 15.00
C PRO A 100 17.55 3.58 13.85
N ILE A 101 18.12 3.65 12.66
CA ILE A 101 17.79 2.75 11.54
C ILE A 101 18.99 1.84 11.31
N TYR A 102 18.76 0.53 11.38
CA TYR A 102 19.70 -0.51 11.01
C TYR A 102 19.32 -1.09 9.66
N MET A 103 20.33 -1.49 8.90
CA MET A 103 20.19 -2.19 7.63
C MET A 103 20.92 -3.52 7.70
N TYR A 104 20.37 -4.53 7.05
CA TYR A 104 20.99 -5.82 6.77
C TYR A 104 20.99 -6.06 5.25
N ASP A 105 22.15 -6.41 4.70
CA ASP A 105 22.37 -6.58 3.26
C ASP A 105 22.85 -8.00 2.96
N HIS A 106 21.92 -8.93 2.70
CA HIS A 106 22.25 -10.34 2.45
C HIS A 106 21.26 -10.99 1.48
N SER A 107 21.51 -10.80 0.18
CA SER A 107 20.61 -11.18 -0.95
C SER A 107 19.33 -10.35 -1.07
N GLY A 108 19.28 -9.23 -0.35
CA GLY A 108 18.16 -8.30 -0.25
C GLY A 108 18.43 -7.31 0.88
N LEU A 109 17.80 -6.15 0.83
CA LEU A 109 17.89 -5.15 1.90
C LEU A 109 16.78 -5.36 2.90
N ALA A 110 17.13 -5.40 4.18
CA ALA A 110 16.18 -5.39 5.28
C ALA A 110 16.49 -4.27 6.27
N PHE A 111 15.46 -3.66 6.85
CA PHE A 111 15.58 -2.55 7.79
C PHE A 111 14.92 -2.83 9.13
N SER A 112 15.45 -2.23 10.20
CA SER A 112 14.86 -2.33 11.53
C SER A 112 15.25 -1.15 12.42
N HIS A 113 14.42 -0.83 13.42
CA HIS A 113 14.80 0.06 14.52
C HIS A 113 15.63 -0.62 15.61
N THR A 114 15.96 -1.90 15.43
CA THR A 114 16.83 -2.67 16.33
C THR A 114 18.00 -3.30 15.57
N PRO A 115 19.17 -3.49 16.22
CA PRO A 115 20.31 -4.09 15.56
C PRO A 115 20.05 -5.52 15.10
N PHE A 116 20.53 -5.88 13.91
CA PHE A 116 20.63 -7.27 13.48
C PHE A 116 21.82 -7.96 14.13
N ASN A 117 21.77 -9.30 14.23
CA ASN A 117 22.84 -10.08 14.88
C ASN A 117 24.05 -10.35 13.94
N CYS A 118 23.99 -9.98 12.66
CA CYS A 118 25.06 -10.22 11.70
C CYS A 118 26.11 -9.10 11.72
N ARG A 119 27.37 -9.42 12.04
CA ARG A 119 28.43 -8.39 12.18
C ARG A 119 29.04 -7.91 10.87
N TRP A 120 28.86 -8.67 9.79
CA TRP A 120 29.52 -8.40 8.51
C TRP A 120 28.62 -7.60 7.58
N ASP A 121 27.34 -7.98 7.57
CA ASP A 121 26.39 -7.50 6.58
C ASP A 121 25.31 -6.60 7.21
N SER A 122 25.46 -6.20 8.47
CA SER A 122 24.53 -5.27 9.11
C SER A 122 25.22 -4.13 9.85
N GLY A 123 24.51 -3.03 9.97
CA GLY A 123 24.99 -1.85 10.69
C GLY A 123 23.93 -0.78 10.82
N GLN A 124 24.17 0.20 11.68
CA GLN A 124 23.34 1.39 11.74
C GLN A 124 23.63 2.26 10.52
N VAL A 125 22.60 2.61 9.76
CA VAL A 125 22.70 3.42 8.54
C VAL A 125 22.07 4.81 8.72
N GLY A 126 21.35 5.06 9.80
CA GLY A 126 20.59 6.30 9.92
C GLY A 126 19.84 6.52 11.22
N TRP A 127 18.94 7.50 11.15
CA TRP A 127 18.04 7.94 12.19
C TRP A 127 16.66 8.22 11.60
N HIS A 128 15.62 7.76 12.29
CA HIS A 128 14.23 8.06 12.02
C HIS A 128 13.71 8.97 13.12
N TYR A 129 13.32 10.20 12.81
CA TYR A 129 12.98 11.19 13.83
C TYR A 129 11.72 11.98 13.52
N ILE A 130 11.07 12.48 14.56
CA ILE A 130 9.89 13.34 14.48
C ILE A 130 10.26 14.68 15.12
N THR A 131 9.94 15.78 14.43
CA THR A 131 10.12 17.13 14.97
C THR A 131 8.91 17.60 15.77
N LYS A 132 9.10 18.50 16.73
CA LYS A 132 8.01 19.14 17.48
C LYS A 132 7.07 19.90 16.55
N ALA A 133 7.63 20.56 15.53
CA ALA A 133 6.85 21.23 14.50
C ALA A 133 5.90 20.27 13.77
N ARG A 134 6.37 19.08 13.39
CA ARG A 134 5.55 18.06 12.73
C ARG A 134 4.45 17.53 13.66
N LEU A 135 4.77 17.21 14.92
CA LEU A 135 3.76 16.80 15.90
C LEU A 135 2.65 17.85 16.08
N LYS A 136 3.03 19.13 16.09
CA LYS A 136 2.07 20.24 16.17
C LYS A 136 1.21 20.34 14.91
N ALA A 137 1.79 20.17 13.73
CA ALA A 137 1.05 20.24 12.47
C ALA A 137 -0.05 19.17 12.36
N VAL A 138 0.20 17.97 12.90
CA VAL A 138 -0.76 16.84 12.88
C VAL A 138 -1.59 16.72 14.16
N GLY A 139 -1.42 17.63 15.14
CA GLY A 139 -2.19 17.62 16.39
C GLY A 139 -1.81 16.51 17.39
N LEU A 140 -0.58 15.99 17.34
CA LEU A 140 -0.07 14.89 18.18
C LEU A 140 0.95 15.35 19.25
N GLU A 141 0.88 16.60 19.68
CA GLU A 141 1.85 17.22 20.61
C GLU A 141 2.01 16.49 21.95
N ILE A 142 0.96 15.80 22.41
CA ILE A 142 0.90 15.08 23.68
C ILE A 142 0.97 13.56 23.53
N ALA A 143 1.32 13.06 22.35
CA ALA A 143 1.36 11.62 22.09
C ALA A 143 2.39 10.91 23.00
N PRO A 144 2.03 9.76 23.62
CA PRO A 144 2.97 8.94 24.39
C PRO A 144 4.12 8.42 23.53
N ARG A 145 5.29 8.21 24.14
CA ARG A 145 6.49 7.69 23.45
C ARG A 145 6.26 6.36 22.74
N GLU A 146 5.43 5.49 23.30
CA GLU A 146 5.08 4.21 22.69
C GLU A 146 4.24 4.40 21.42
N GLN A 147 3.29 5.34 21.42
CA GLN A 147 2.53 5.67 20.23
C GLN A 147 3.44 6.24 19.13
N LEU A 148 4.36 7.14 19.48
CA LEU A 148 5.34 7.69 18.53
C LEU A 148 6.29 6.61 17.97
N ARG A 149 6.69 5.65 18.81
CA ARG A 149 7.45 4.47 18.38
C ARG A 149 6.66 3.67 17.34
N ASN A 150 5.41 3.34 17.63
CA ASN A 150 4.59 2.52 16.74
C ASN A 150 4.39 3.19 15.37
N TYR A 151 4.25 4.52 15.32
CA TYR A 151 4.22 5.25 14.03
C TYR A 151 5.51 5.10 13.24
N LEU A 152 6.67 5.30 13.88
CA LEU A 152 7.96 5.17 13.20
C LEU A 152 8.26 3.73 12.76
N GLU A 153 7.87 2.75 13.58
CA GLU A 153 7.99 1.33 13.24
C GLU A 153 7.10 0.99 12.04
N ALA A 154 5.83 1.41 12.02
CA ALA A 154 4.93 1.18 10.88
C ALA A 154 5.45 1.84 9.58
N GLU A 155 5.97 3.07 9.65
CA GLU A 155 6.57 3.74 8.50
C GLU A 155 7.82 3.01 7.97
N LEU A 156 8.65 2.47 8.88
CA LEU A 156 9.83 1.70 8.47
C LEU A 156 9.43 0.35 7.89
N ASP A 157 8.40 -0.30 8.41
CA ASP A 157 7.89 -1.57 7.88
C ASP A 157 7.38 -1.40 6.44
N VAL A 158 6.65 -0.31 6.14
CA VAL A 158 6.24 0.01 4.76
C VAL A 158 7.45 0.27 3.85
N TYR A 159 8.44 1.02 4.34
CA TYR A 159 9.66 1.28 3.57
C TYR A 159 10.48 0.00 3.32
N ASP A 160 10.58 -0.88 4.31
CA ASP A 160 11.23 -2.19 4.21
C ASP A 160 10.50 -3.13 3.24
N ALA A 161 9.17 -3.15 3.27
CA ALA A 161 8.33 -3.86 2.32
C ALA A 161 8.63 -3.42 0.88
N TRP A 162 8.59 -2.11 0.63
CA TRP A 162 8.89 -1.53 -0.67
C TRP A 162 10.31 -1.84 -1.16
N GLN A 163 11.33 -1.71 -0.30
CA GLN A 163 12.73 -2.00 -0.66
C GLN A 163 12.98 -3.46 -1.02
N GLN A 164 12.18 -4.38 -0.47
CA GLN A 164 12.21 -5.80 -0.83
C GLN A 164 11.33 -6.13 -2.05
N GLY A 165 10.73 -5.12 -2.69
CA GLY A 165 9.85 -5.25 -3.84
C GLY A 165 8.53 -5.94 -3.49
N ARG A 166 8.06 -5.84 -2.24
CA ARG A 166 6.77 -6.38 -1.79
C ARG A 166 5.66 -5.37 -2.11
N VAL A 167 5.45 -5.18 -3.41
CA VAL A 167 4.49 -4.26 -3.99
C VAL A 167 3.57 -5.06 -4.91
N TYR A 168 2.27 -4.85 -4.75
CA TYR A 168 1.25 -5.61 -5.44
C TYR A 168 0.31 -4.69 -6.21
N GLY A 169 -0.31 -5.25 -7.22
CA GLY A 169 -1.44 -4.68 -7.93
C GLY A 169 -2.48 -5.75 -8.24
N PHE A 170 -3.64 -5.30 -8.68
CA PHE A 170 -4.67 -6.18 -9.19
C PHE A 170 -5.17 -5.68 -10.55
N ARG A 171 -5.63 -6.63 -11.35
CA ARG A 171 -6.33 -6.41 -12.60
C ARG A 171 -7.62 -7.22 -12.60
N ILE A 172 -8.70 -6.61 -13.07
CA ILE A 172 -9.99 -7.25 -13.31
C ILE A 172 -10.22 -7.28 -14.81
N THR A 173 -10.41 -8.47 -15.37
CA THR A 173 -10.72 -8.68 -16.79
C THR A 173 -12.10 -9.28 -16.99
N ASP A 174 -12.70 -9.00 -18.15
CA ASP A 174 -13.94 -9.66 -18.59
C ASP A 174 -13.68 -11.00 -19.29
N GLU A 175 -14.74 -11.61 -19.83
CA GLU A 175 -14.65 -12.89 -20.55
C GLU A 175 -13.88 -12.81 -21.88
N GLU A 176 -13.78 -11.61 -22.47
CA GLU A 176 -13.02 -11.37 -23.70
C GLU A 176 -11.53 -11.12 -23.41
N GLY A 177 -11.19 -10.92 -22.13
CA GLY A 177 -9.84 -10.65 -21.64
C GLY A 177 -9.50 -9.16 -21.60
N ASP A 178 -10.49 -8.29 -21.82
CA ASP A 178 -10.30 -6.84 -21.75
C ASP A 178 -10.25 -6.39 -20.29
N GLU A 179 -9.32 -5.47 -19.99
CA GLU A 179 -9.16 -4.90 -18.65
C GLU A 179 -10.31 -3.93 -18.35
N VAL A 180 -11.09 -4.26 -17.33
CA VAL A 180 -12.25 -3.47 -16.88
C VAL A 180 -11.84 -2.52 -15.75
N ASP A 181 -10.94 -2.97 -14.88
CA ASP A 181 -10.48 -2.21 -13.72
C ASP A 181 -9.10 -2.71 -13.27
N GLY A 182 -8.36 -1.87 -12.56
CA GLY A 182 -7.04 -2.21 -12.08
C GLY A 182 -6.43 -1.10 -11.25
N CYS A 183 -5.67 -1.51 -10.23
CA CYS A 183 -4.93 -0.58 -9.38
C CYS A 183 -3.66 -1.24 -8.88
N GLY A 184 -2.61 -0.44 -8.66
CA GLY A 184 -1.31 -0.90 -8.18
C GLY A 184 -0.78 -0.03 -7.04
N GLY A 185 0.41 -0.37 -6.53
CA GLY A 185 1.07 0.38 -5.46
C GLY A 185 0.69 -0.08 -4.05
N PHE A 186 0.11 -1.27 -3.90
CA PHE A 186 -0.20 -1.84 -2.58
C PHE A 186 1.06 -2.45 -1.97
N ILE A 187 1.65 -1.74 -0.99
CA ILE A 187 2.88 -2.17 -0.32
C ILE A 187 2.55 -2.98 0.94
N GLY A 188 3.22 -4.11 1.13
CA GLY A 188 3.18 -4.83 2.40
C GLY A 188 3.51 -6.31 2.29
N ASP A 189 3.66 -6.94 3.46
CA ASP A 189 4.28 -8.28 3.57
C ASP A 189 3.25 -9.41 3.71
N THR A 190 1.97 -9.06 3.77
CA THR A 190 0.92 -9.94 4.25
C THR A 190 -0.42 -9.64 3.59
N TRP A 191 -1.41 -10.39 4.06
CA TRP A 191 -2.84 -10.10 3.90
C TRP A 191 -3.23 -8.63 4.13
N ASP A 192 -2.45 -7.81 4.84
CA ASP A 192 -2.77 -6.39 5.03
C ASP A 192 -2.70 -5.56 3.73
N ALA A 193 -1.76 -5.85 2.83
CA ALA A 193 -1.75 -5.22 1.50
C ALA A 193 -2.99 -5.63 0.68
N VAL A 194 -3.43 -6.89 0.86
CA VAL A 194 -4.63 -7.43 0.22
C VAL A 194 -5.92 -6.84 0.78
N LYS A 195 -6.00 -6.60 2.10
CA LYS A 195 -7.15 -5.91 2.70
C LYS A 195 -7.34 -4.52 2.11
N HIS A 196 -6.26 -3.77 1.90
CA HIS A 196 -6.35 -2.48 1.22
C HIS A 196 -6.84 -2.64 -0.22
N MET A 197 -6.38 -3.66 -0.96
CA MET A 197 -6.93 -3.98 -2.29
C MET A 197 -8.43 -4.28 -2.25
N MET A 198 -8.92 -5.00 -1.22
CA MET A 198 -10.34 -5.31 -1.07
C MET A 198 -11.23 -4.07 -0.94
N GLU A 199 -10.72 -2.98 -0.34
CA GLU A 199 -11.46 -1.71 -0.28
C GLU A 199 -11.72 -1.13 -1.68
N TYR A 200 -10.80 -1.37 -2.64
CA TYR A 200 -10.94 -0.94 -4.03
C TYR A 200 -11.74 -1.93 -4.89
N ILE A 201 -11.51 -3.23 -4.69
CA ILE A 201 -12.22 -4.31 -5.40
C ILE A 201 -13.72 -4.30 -5.06
N GLY A 202 -14.06 -3.92 -3.82
CA GLY A 202 -15.44 -3.85 -3.34
C GLY A 202 -16.07 -5.23 -3.20
N ASP A 203 -17.37 -5.30 -3.48
CA ASP A 203 -18.19 -6.52 -3.40
C ASP A 203 -18.15 -7.40 -4.66
N ARG A 204 -17.30 -7.06 -5.64
CA ARG A 204 -17.17 -7.79 -6.92
C ARG A 204 -16.57 -9.19 -6.75
N PHE A 205 -15.79 -9.41 -5.70
CA PHE A 205 -15.14 -10.69 -5.40
C PHE A 205 -15.22 -11.00 -3.90
N THR A 206 -15.34 -12.28 -3.58
CA THR A 206 -15.28 -12.76 -2.19
C THR A 206 -13.86 -12.75 -1.65
N GLU A 207 -13.71 -12.69 -0.33
CA GLU A 207 -12.40 -12.74 0.35
C GLU A 207 -11.58 -13.97 -0.08
N ASP A 208 -12.22 -15.13 -0.21
CA ASP A 208 -11.59 -16.38 -0.63
C ASP A 208 -11.09 -16.34 -2.09
N GLU A 209 -11.77 -15.60 -2.97
CA GLU A 209 -11.33 -15.41 -4.36
C GLU A 209 -10.12 -14.48 -4.45
N VAL A 210 -10.14 -13.37 -3.72
CA VAL A 210 -8.99 -12.47 -3.62
C VAL A 210 -7.79 -13.21 -3.02
N ARG A 211 -8.02 -14.00 -1.97
CA ARG A 211 -6.97 -14.78 -1.31
C ARG A 211 -6.32 -15.80 -2.22
N ARG A 212 -7.12 -16.55 -2.97
CA ARG A 212 -6.60 -17.53 -3.92
C ARG A 212 -5.73 -16.87 -4.99
N SER A 213 -6.16 -15.72 -5.51
CA SER A 213 -5.39 -14.99 -6.50
C SER A 213 -4.07 -14.44 -5.93
N TRP A 214 -4.09 -13.94 -4.68
CA TRP A 214 -2.87 -13.49 -4.01
C TRP A 214 -1.89 -14.61 -3.72
N GLU A 215 -2.34 -15.79 -3.28
CA GLU A 215 -1.49 -16.96 -3.03
C GLU A 215 -0.83 -17.50 -4.33
N GLU A 216 -1.38 -17.20 -5.51
CA GLU A 216 -0.77 -17.50 -6.80
C GLU A 216 0.30 -16.46 -7.23
N ALA A 217 0.28 -15.27 -6.63
CA ALA A 217 1.18 -14.16 -6.93
C ALA A 217 2.44 -14.11 -6.03
N GLU A 218 2.44 -14.83 -4.91
CA GLU A 218 3.55 -14.98 -3.94
C GLU A 218 4.63 -15.97 -4.44
#